data_AF-A0AAN7D481-F1
#
_entry.id   AF-A0AAN7D481-F1
#
_cell.length_a   1.000
_cell.length_b   1.000
_cell.length_c   1.000
_cell.angle_alpha   90.00
_cell.angle_beta   90.00
_cell.angle_gamma   90.00
#
_symmetry.space_group_name_H-M   'P 1'
#
loop_
_entity.id
_entity.type
_entity.pdbx_description
1 polymer ?
#
loop_
_entity_poly.entity_id
_entity_poly.type
_entity_poly.pdbx_seq_one_letter_code
_entity_poly.pdbx_strand_id
1 'polypeptide(L)'
;MYKLIAFITLVLGSLASVTDSKNVTQIKSCPALTPRRGGPQSVHDLRMDDIKVVGALGDSITAGFGIMGFDTTINPIIAALNSYNEYRGLSYSIGGDRNAFTIPNYVKHYQPKVTGYSKGKHIGEYCNAENCYAEYSSKHDQLNAAQSGAIAMNLDHELDYLIPQMMSMEDIDFENDWKMINIQIGSNDMCGACNSSYMDEVTPDKFGGYVEAAIQRIHDSIPNVLVNLISTFNVSELFPITEGQAYCRPKNNDSSTIGNRKSCSCGNSEEGLQKMFNLTAAYNKKLHSIYEKYQQNKSDTFAVVYQPANLNITGFPLEFFSNLDCFHPSLIGHQWVSKIVWNMLFSKQSMKPTVLNFNANETIYCPIDSDRIVTN
;
A
#
# COMPACT_ATOMS: atom_id res chain seq x y z
N MET A 1 -67.70 39.66 -18.05
CA MET A 1 -66.27 39.96 -18.23
C MET A 1 -65.51 39.36 -17.05
N TYR A 2 -65.01 38.13 -17.18
CA TYR A 2 -64.16 37.49 -16.18
C TYR A 2 -62.70 37.66 -16.62
N LYS A 3 -61.89 38.33 -15.80
CA LYS A 3 -60.43 38.43 -16.01
C LYS A 3 -59.77 37.15 -15.47
N LEU A 4 -59.15 36.39 -16.37
CA LEU A 4 -58.29 35.25 -16.04
C LEU A 4 -56.90 35.80 -15.69
N ILE A 5 -56.43 35.60 -14.47
CA ILE A 5 -55.05 35.90 -14.05
C ILE A 5 -54.25 34.61 -14.24
N ALA A 6 -53.30 34.62 -15.17
CA ALA A 6 -52.38 33.51 -15.41
C ALA A 6 -51.26 33.55 -14.35
N PHE A 7 -51.16 32.50 -13.53
CA PHE A 7 -50.00 32.25 -12.69
C PHE A 7 -48.92 31.56 -13.53
N ILE A 8 -47.80 32.27 -13.75
CA ILE A 8 -46.59 31.68 -14.31
C ILE A 8 -45.87 30.97 -13.16
N THR A 9 -46.00 29.66 -13.08
CA THR A 9 -45.14 28.82 -12.25
C THR A 9 -43.75 28.74 -12.87
N LEU A 10 -42.79 29.44 -12.25
CA LEU A 10 -41.38 29.33 -12.56
C LEU A 10 -40.89 27.94 -12.12
N VAL A 11 -40.60 27.06 -13.08
CA VAL A 11 -39.90 25.80 -12.81
C VAL A 11 -38.43 26.15 -12.56
N LEU A 12 -38.06 26.27 -11.29
CA LEU A 12 -36.66 26.28 -10.87
C LEU A 12 -36.07 24.90 -11.16
N GLY A 13 -35.32 24.81 -12.26
CA GLY A 13 -34.48 23.66 -12.54
C GLY A 13 -33.53 23.44 -11.37
N SER A 14 -33.51 22.21 -10.85
CA SER A 14 -32.53 21.76 -9.87
C SER A 14 -31.13 21.92 -10.47
N LEU A 15 -30.43 22.98 -10.09
CA LEU A 15 -28.99 23.07 -10.23
C LEU A 15 -28.41 21.86 -9.52
N ALA A 16 -27.72 20.99 -10.28
CA ALA A 16 -26.90 19.94 -9.71
C ALA A 16 -25.97 20.62 -8.68
N SER A 17 -26.11 20.23 -7.42
CA SER A 17 -25.20 20.69 -6.39
C SER A 17 -23.81 20.19 -6.78
N VAL A 18 -22.88 21.11 -7.00
CA VAL A 18 -21.46 20.79 -6.96
C VAL A 18 -21.23 20.27 -5.55
N THR A 19 -21.13 18.96 -5.38
CA THR A 19 -20.85 18.37 -4.08
C THR A 19 -19.42 18.74 -3.73
N ASP A 20 -19.23 19.68 -2.80
CA ASP A 20 -17.90 19.99 -2.27
C ASP A 20 -17.25 18.72 -1.73
N SER A 21 -15.94 18.55 -1.99
CA SER A 21 -15.18 17.42 -1.48
C SER A 21 -15.25 17.36 0.04
N LYS A 22 -15.53 16.18 0.58
CA LYS A 22 -15.71 15.97 2.03
C LYS A 22 -14.70 14.94 2.54
N ASN A 23 -14.24 15.14 3.76
CA ASN A 23 -13.45 14.14 4.48
C ASN A 23 -14.34 13.36 5.46
N VAL A 24 -14.13 12.06 5.57
CA VAL A 24 -14.92 11.15 6.41
C VAL A 24 -14.05 10.20 7.23
N THR A 25 -14.56 9.66 8.32
CA THR A 25 -13.85 8.65 9.12
C THR A 25 -14.07 7.22 8.61
N GLN A 26 -15.06 7.01 7.75
CA GLN A 26 -15.49 5.72 7.22
C GLN A 26 -15.88 5.90 5.75
N ILE A 27 -15.30 5.11 4.84
CA ILE A 27 -15.51 5.30 3.39
C ILE A 27 -16.98 5.22 2.98
N LYS A 28 -17.79 4.38 3.65
CA LYS A 28 -19.23 4.25 3.39
C LYS A 28 -20.03 5.56 3.55
N SER A 29 -19.44 6.56 4.22
CA SER A 29 -20.03 7.89 4.41
C SER A 29 -19.72 8.85 3.27
N CYS A 30 -18.88 8.45 2.31
CA CYS A 30 -18.68 9.21 1.09
C CYS A 30 -19.92 9.15 0.19
N PRO A 31 -20.20 10.23 -0.56
CA PRO A 31 -21.22 10.18 -1.60
C PRO A 31 -20.77 9.25 -2.73
N ALA A 32 -21.73 8.57 -3.35
CA ALA A 32 -21.47 7.85 -4.58
C ALA A 32 -21.15 8.82 -5.72
N LEU A 33 -20.29 8.40 -6.64
CA LEU A 33 -20.05 9.13 -7.88
C LEU A 33 -21.23 8.95 -8.83
N THR A 34 -21.49 9.97 -9.66
CA THR A 34 -22.45 9.85 -10.74
C THR A 34 -21.91 8.85 -11.76
N PRO A 35 -22.72 7.86 -12.21
CA PRO A 35 -22.31 6.93 -13.26
C PRO A 35 -21.92 7.69 -14.52
N ARG A 36 -20.69 7.49 -15.01
CA ARG A 36 -20.20 8.13 -16.24
C ARG A 36 -20.60 7.33 -17.46
N ARG A 37 -21.01 8.03 -18.53
CA ARG A 37 -21.26 7.43 -19.85
C ARG A 37 -19.94 7.38 -20.62
N GLY A 38 -19.51 6.17 -20.97
CA GLY A 38 -18.19 5.93 -21.56
C GLY A 38 -17.11 5.87 -20.49
N GLY A 39 -16.27 4.83 -20.53
CA GLY A 39 -15.12 4.70 -19.65
C GLY A 39 -13.98 5.65 -20.03
N PRO A 40 -12.97 5.81 -19.17
CA PRO A 40 -11.83 6.65 -19.44
C PRO A 40 -11.05 6.08 -20.63
N GLN A 41 -10.60 6.99 -21.49
CA GLN A 41 -9.79 6.66 -22.69
C GLN A 41 -8.29 6.74 -22.40
N SER A 42 -7.93 7.27 -21.24
CA SER A 42 -6.55 7.49 -20.81
C SER A 42 -6.45 7.27 -19.30
N VAL A 43 -5.32 6.74 -18.86
CA VAL A 43 -4.93 6.58 -17.45
C VAL A 43 -4.99 7.93 -16.69
N HIS A 44 -4.83 9.04 -17.42
CA HIS A 44 -4.88 10.40 -16.89
C HIS A 44 -6.31 10.93 -16.64
N ASP A 45 -7.33 10.16 -17.03
CA ASP A 45 -8.76 10.47 -16.85
C ASP A 45 -9.47 9.45 -15.95
N LEU A 46 -8.71 8.64 -15.21
CA LEU A 46 -9.26 7.67 -14.26
C LEU A 46 -9.95 8.36 -13.09
N ARG A 47 -11.24 8.04 -12.91
CA ARG A 47 -11.93 8.18 -11.63
C ARG A 47 -11.78 6.89 -10.84
N MET A 48 -12.10 6.98 -9.56
CA MET A 48 -11.97 5.83 -8.68
C MET A 48 -12.94 4.69 -9.00
N ASP A 49 -14.11 4.99 -9.58
CA ASP A 49 -15.06 3.98 -10.03
C ASP A 49 -14.66 3.29 -11.36
N ASP A 50 -13.58 3.74 -12.00
CA ASP A 50 -13.06 3.12 -13.22
C ASP A 50 -12.08 1.96 -12.94
N ILE A 51 -11.49 1.90 -11.74
CA ILE A 51 -10.55 0.85 -11.34
C ILE A 51 -11.30 -0.45 -11.02
N LYS A 52 -11.11 -1.46 -11.86
CA LYS A 52 -11.81 -2.76 -11.74
C LYS A 52 -10.96 -3.86 -11.13
N VAL A 53 -9.64 -3.71 -11.17
CA VAL A 53 -8.71 -4.71 -10.64
C VAL A 53 -7.64 -4.02 -9.81
N VAL A 54 -7.35 -4.58 -8.64
CA VAL A 54 -6.24 -4.14 -7.80
C VAL A 54 -5.25 -5.27 -7.60
N GLY A 55 -3.96 -4.93 -7.57
CA GLY A 55 -2.87 -5.85 -7.25
C GLY A 55 -1.84 -5.18 -6.35
N ALA A 56 -0.92 -5.97 -5.80
CA ALA A 56 0.23 -5.41 -5.09
C ALA A 56 1.46 -6.31 -5.15
N LEU A 57 2.62 -5.64 -5.15
CA LEU A 57 3.95 -6.21 -4.98
C LEU A 57 4.59 -5.62 -3.72
N GLY A 58 5.43 -6.39 -3.02
CA GLY A 58 6.13 -5.88 -1.86
C GLY A 58 6.62 -6.93 -0.87
N ASP A 59 6.98 -6.49 0.33
CA ASP A 59 7.49 -7.36 1.38
C ASP A 59 6.40 -7.81 2.39
N SER A 60 6.85 -8.23 3.57
CA SER A 60 6.04 -8.64 4.71
C SER A 60 5.02 -7.60 5.16
N ILE A 61 5.27 -6.30 4.93
CA ILE A 61 4.28 -5.25 5.21
C ILE A 61 3.11 -5.41 4.24
N THR A 62 3.37 -5.55 2.93
CA THR A 62 2.32 -5.73 1.92
C THR A 62 1.60 -7.09 2.07
N ALA A 63 2.31 -8.13 2.50
CA ALA A 63 1.71 -9.43 2.85
C ALA A 63 0.87 -9.37 4.15
N GLY A 64 1.01 -8.33 4.98
CA GLY A 64 0.26 -8.18 6.22
C GLY A 64 0.74 -9.09 7.35
N PHE A 65 2.04 -9.40 7.38
CA PHE A 65 2.67 -10.07 8.51
C PHE A 65 2.62 -9.18 9.75
N GLY A 66 2.35 -9.79 10.91
CA GLY A 66 2.41 -9.09 12.20
C GLY A 66 1.27 -8.10 12.48
N ILE A 67 0.33 -7.84 11.57
CA ILE A 67 -0.77 -6.86 11.73
C ILE A 67 -1.52 -7.02 13.06
N MET A 68 -1.89 -8.25 13.41
CA MET A 68 -2.66 -8.55 14.62
C MET A 68 -1.81 -8.77 15.87
N GLY A 69 -0.49 -8.74 15.73
CA GLY A 69 0.44 -8.89 16.84
C GLY A 69 0.39 -10.25 17.54
N PHE A 70 0.88 -10.26 18.78
CA PHE A 70 0.84 -11.40 19.69
C PHE A 70 -0.26 -11.19 20.73
N ASP A 71 -1.29 -12.04 20.70
CA ASP A 71 -2.40 -11.98 21.64
C ASP A 71 -2.02 -12.61 22.99
N THR A 72 -1.78 -11.77 23.99
CA THR A 72 -1.40 -12.19 25.35
C THR A 72 -2.58 -12.66 26.20
N THR A 73 -3.81 -12.57 25.68
CA THR A 73 -5.03 -12.95 26.42
C THR A 73 -5.46 -14.40 26.18
N ILE A 74 -4.88 -15.06 25.16
CA ILE A 74 -5.16 -16.45 24.81
C ILE A 74 -3.99 -17.36 25.20
N ASN A 75 -4.17 -18.68 24.99
CA ASN A 75 -3.13 -19.66 25.25
C ASN A 75 -1.83 -19.30 24.48
N PRO A 76 -0.65 -19.25 25.13
CA PRO A 76 0.59 -18.81 24.49
C PRO A 76 1.02 -19.63 23.27
N ILE A 77 0.68 -20.92 23.20
CA ILE A 77 0.97 -21.77 22.04
C ILE A 77 0.08 -21.36 20.86
N ILE A 78 -1.21 -21.12 21.11
CA ILE A 78 -2.15 -20.64 20.08
C ILE A 78 -1.75 -19.23 19.63
N ALA A 79 -1.37 -18.34 20.54
CA ALA A 79 -0.87 -17.01 20.22
C ALA A 79 0.38 -17.08 19.34
N ALA A 80 1.33 -17.95 19.66
CA ALA A 80 2.52 -18.17 18.85
C ALA A 80 2.17 -18.67 17.45
N LEU A 81 1.33 -19.71 17.32
CA LEU A 81 0.89 -20.20 16.01
C LEU A 81 0.16 -19.11 15.20
N ASN A 82 -0.68 -18.31 15.86
CA ASN A 82 -1.41 -17.23 15.21
C ASN A 82 -0.49 -16.10 14.72
N SER A 83 0.63 -15.86 15.41
CA SER A 83 1.57 -14.79 15.11
C SER A 83 2.41 -15.02 13.85
N TYR A 84 2.45 -16.26 13.33
CA TYR A 84 3.07 -16.59 12.05
C TYR A 84 2.15 -16.40 10.84
N ASN A 85 0.91 -15.94 11.05
CA ASN A 85 0.01 -15.68 9.92
C ASN A 85 0.25 -14.31 9.30
N GLU A 86 0.18 -14.29 7.98
CA GLU A 86 0.00 -13.08 7.17
C GLU A 86 -1.49 -12.76 7.07
N TYR A 87 -1.90 -11.65 7.66
CA TYR A 87 -3.29 -11.16 7.61
C TYR A 87 -3.52 -10.36 6.32
N ARG A 88 -3.32 -11.00 5.16
CA ARG A 88 -3.38 -10.36 3.83
C ARG A 88 -4.65 -9.53 3.63
N GLY A 89 -5.80 -10.04 4.08
CA GLY A 89 -7.09 -9.35 4.01
C GLY A 89 -7.17 -8.00 4.75
N LEU A 90 -6.22 -7.71 5.66
CA LEU A 90 -6.10 -6.45 6.40
C LEU A 90 -4.95 -5.56 5.89
N SER A 91 -4.18 -6.00 4.90
CA SER A 91 -3.07 -5.23 4.33
C SER A 91 -3.54 -3.88 3.76
N TYR A 92 -2.81 -2.80 4.04
CA TYR A 92 -3.27 -1.45 3.73
C TYR A 92 -3.40 -1.24 2.22
N SER A 93 -2.51 -1.89 1.45
CA SER A 93 -2.38 -1.72 0.00
C SER A 93 -3.30 -2.64 -0.79
N ILE A 94 -3.65 -3.82 -0.27
CA ILE A 94 -4.32 -4.86 -1.07
C ILE A 94 -5.31 -5.78 -0.30
N GLY A 95 -5.59 -5.51 0.97
CA GLY A 95 -6.58 -6.27 1.74
C GLY A 95 -8.02 -5.92 1.37
N GLY A 96 -8.94 -6.89 1.40
CA GLY A 96 -10.37 -6.68 1.14
C GLY A 96 -11.32 -7.33 2.14
N ASP A 97 -10.84 -7.62 3.36
CA ASP A 97 -11.71 -8.10 4.43
C ASP A 97 -12.75 -7.05 4.83
N ARG A 98 -13.91 -7.52 5.28
CA ARG A 98 -15.03 -6.64 5.61
C ARG A 98 -14.64 -5.63 6.68
N ASN A 99 -14.93 -4.35 6.42
CA ASN A 99 -14.63 -3.20 7.29
C ASN A 99 -13.12 -2.90 7.49
N ALA A 100 -12.23 -3.55 6.76
CA ALA A 100 -10.80 -3.19 6.81
C ALA A 100 -10.57 -1.82 6.14
N PHE A 101 -9.68 -1.01 6.73
CA PHE A 101 -9.24 0.26 6.15
C PHE A 101 -8.09 -0.03 5.21
N THR A 102 -8.41 -0.15 3.93
CA THR A 102 -7.47 -0.58 2.90
C THR A 102 -7.83 0.11 1.59
N ILE A 103 -6.84 0.29 0.72
CA ILE A 103 -7.05 0.87 -0.61
C ILE A 103 -8.15 0.11 -1.37
N PRO A 104 -8.16 -1.24 -1.45
CA PRO A 104 -9.23 -1.94 -2.17
C PRO A 104 -10.63 -1.73 -1.59
N ASN A 105 -10.80 -1.65 -0.28
CA ASN A 105 -12.12 -1.37 0.30
C ASN A 105 -12.58 0.06 0.03
N TYR A 106 -11.64 1.00 -0.12
CA TYR A 106 -11.96 2.35 -0.56
C TYR A 106 -12.38 2.38 -2.03
N VAL A 107 -11.64 1.69 -2.91
CA VAL A 107 -12.02 1.50 -4.32
C VAL A 107 -13.40 0.84 -4.41
N LYS A 108 -13.65 -0.23 -3.64
CA LYS A 108 -14.90 -1.01 -3.64
C LYS A 108 -16.14 -0.20 -3.30
N HIS A 109 -15.99 0.89 -2.56
CA HIS A 109 -17.10 1.83 -2.32
C HIS A 109 -17.58 2.49 -3.62
N TYR A 110 -16.66 2.82 -4.51
CA TYR A 110 -16.93 3.47 -5.80
C TYR A 110 -17.12 2.48 -6.95
N GLN A 111 -16.39 1.37 -6.94
CA GLN A 111 -16.49 0.26 -7.88
C GLN A 111 -16.84 -1.05 -7.15
N PRO A 112 -18.13 -1.36 -6.91
CA PRO A 112 -18.53 -2.54 -6.14
C PRO A 112 -18.07 -3.88 -6.72
N LYS A 113 -17.75 -3.93 -8.02
CA LYS A 113 -17.25 -5.13 -8.71
C LYS A 113 -15.73 -5.23 -8.77
N VAL A 114 -14.98 -4.31 -8.12
CA VAL A 114 -13.53 -4.40 -8.08
C VAL A 114 -13.10 -5.78 -7.55
N THR A 115 -12.04 -6.35 -8.11
CA THR A 115 -11.52 -7.68 -7.74
C THR A 115 -9.98 -7.65 -7.61
N GLY A 116 -9.37 -8.79 -7.30
CA GLY A 116 -7.92 -8.94 -7.13
C GLY A 116 -7.37 -8.68 -5.71
N TYR A 117 -8.20 -8.16 -4.80
CA TYR A 117 -7.81 -7.95 -3.40
C TYR A 117 -7.71 -9.25 -2.60
N SER A 118 -6.75 -9.29 -1.69
CA SER A 118 -6.53 -10.43 -0.80
C SER A 118 -7.58 -10.55 0.32
N LYS A 119 -7.72 -11.76 0.87
CA LYS A 119 -8.80 -12.16 1.79
C LYS A 119 -8.29 -13.02 2.93
N GLY A 120 -8.71 -12.71 4.16
CA GLY A 120 -8.40 -13.47 5.35
C GLY A 120 -6.91 -13.52 5.64
N LYS A 121 -6.45 -14.70 6.06
CA LYS A 121 -5.07 -14.94 6.50
C LYS A 121 -4.64 -16.38 6.18
N HIS A 122 -3.34 -16.59 6.08
CA HIS A 122 -2.71 -17.91 6.04
C HIS A 122 -1.32 -17.85 6.69
N ILE A 123 -0.66 -19.00 6.83
CA ILE A 123 0.71 -19.07 7.34
C ILE A 123 1.63 -18.32 6.38
N GLY A 124 2.52 -17.48 6.93
CA GLY A 124 3.36 -16.61 6.13
C GLY A 124 4.30 -17.34 5.18
N GLU A 125 4.55 -16.70 4.04
CA GLU A 125 5.43 -17.18 2.98
C GLU A 125 6.77 -16.45 3.09
N TYR A 126 7.85 -17.21 3.23
CA TYR A 126 9.18 -16.64 3.46
C TYR A 126 10.02 -16.64 2.18
N CYS A 127 10.58 -15.48 1.88
CA CYS A 127 11.49 -15.19 0.78
C CYS A 127 12.75 -14.51 1.31
N ASN A 128 13.86 -14.71 0.61
CA ASN A 128 15.10 -13.99 0.83
C ASN A 128 15.85 -13.84 -0.50
N ALA A 129 17.02 -13.21 -0.49
CA ALA A 129 17.79 -12.97 -1.71
C ALA A 129 18.13 -14.24 -2.52
N GLU A 130 18.23 -15.40 -1.87
CA GLU A 130 18.67 -16.66 -2.51
C GLU A 130 17.54 -17.67 -2.75
N ASN A 131 16.44 -17.60 -1.99
CA ASN A 131 15.35 -18.58 -2.03
C ASN A 131 14.00 -17.91 -1.77
N CYS A 132 13.10 -17.99 -2.74
CA CYS A 132 11.71 -17.52 -2.65
C CYS A 132 10.78 -18.63 -3.12
N TYR A 133 10.63 -19.67 -2.30
CA TYR A 133 9.63 -20.72 -2.54
C TYR A 133 8.28 -20.23 -2.01
N ALA A 134 7.61 -19.38 -2.78
CA ALA A 134 6.25 -18.98 -2.42
C ALA A 134 5.26 -20.07 -2.81
N GLU A 135 4.60 -20.62 -1.80
CA GLU A 135 3.40 -21.45 -1.99
C GLU A 135 2.17 -20.55 -1.97
N TYR A 136 2.06 -19.68 -2.97
CA TYR A 136 0.94 -18.74 -3.09
C TYR A 136 -0.39 -19.46 -2.93
N SER A 137 -1.19 -18.98 -2.00
CA SER A 137 -2.56 -19.40 -1.81
C SER A 137 -3.49 -18.49 -2.61
N SER A 138 -3.66 -18.75 -3.91
CA SER A 138 -4.48 -17.91 -4.82
C SER A 138 -5.89 -17.58 -4.30
N LYS A 139 -6.50 -18.44 -3.49
CA LYS A 139 -7.79 -18.18 -2.82
C LYS A 139 -7.74 -17.02 -1.82
N HIS A 140 -6.64 -16.91 -1.07
CA HIS A 140 -6.40 -15.90 -0.05
C HIS A 140 -5.65 -14.69 -0.63
N ASP A 141 -4.65 -14.93 -1.46
CA ASP A 141 -3.73 -13.90 -1.92
C ASP A 141 -4.33 -13.08 -3.04
N GLN A 142 -5.11 -13.74 -3.92
CA GLN A 142 -5.61 -13.13 -5.15
C GLN A 142 -4.43 -12.48 -5.90
N LEU A 143 -4.38 -11.16 -6.05
CA LEU A 143 -3.27 -10.44 -6.69
C LEU A 143 -2.34 -9.73 -5.70
N ASN A 144 -2.32 -10.15 -4.44
CA ASN A 144 -1.26 -9.81 -3.50
C ASN A 144 -0.09 -10.78 -3.72
N ALA A 145 0.91 -10.36 -4.49
CA ALA A 145 2.08 -11.18 -4.79
C ALA A 145 3.23 -10.97 -3.79
N ALA A 146 3.06 -10.10 -2.80
CA ALA A 146 4.08 -9.79 -1.82
C ALA A 146 4.51 -11.01 -1.02
N GLN A 147 5.79 -11.05 -0.63
CA GLN A 147 6.38 -12.15 0.14
C GLN A 147 7.15 -11.62 1.35
N SER A 148 6.99 -12.27 2.50
CA SER A 148 7.72 -11.86 3.70
C SER A 148 9.22 -12.08 3.53
N GLY A 149 10.02 -11.03 3.76
CA GLY A 149 11.48 -11.07 3.57
C GLY A 149 11.96 -10.72 2.16
N ALA A 150 11.05 -10.47 1.21
CA ALA A 150 11.41 -10.00 -0.13
C ALA A 150 12.21 -8.69 -0.08
N ILE A 151 13.21 -8.60 -0.96
CA ILE A 151 13.93 -7.37 -1.31
C ILE A 151 13.55 -6.95 -2.74
N ALA A 152 13.99 -5.76 -3.19
CA ALA A 152 13.64 -5.27 -4.53
C ALA A 152 13.97 -6.24 -5.67
N MET A 153 15.05 -7.00 -5.55
CA MET A 153 15.43 -8.04 -6.53
C MET A 153 14.34 -9.11 -6.73
N ASN A 154 13.51 -9.38 -5.71
CA ASN A 154 12.48 -10.41 -5.76
C ASN A 154 11.19 -9.96 -6.46
N LEU A 155 11.02 -8.66 -6.78
CA LEU A 155 9.82 -8.16 -7.46
C LEU A 155 9.55 -8.86 -8.80
N ASP A 156 10.60 -9.28 -9.51
CA ASP A 156 10.46 -10.04 -10.76
C ASP A 156 9.83 -11.43 -10.51
N HIS A 157 10.24 -12.09 -9.42
CA HIS A 157 9.63 -13.36 -9.01
C HIS A 157 8.18 -13.18 -8.56
N GLU A 158 7.83 -12.07 -7.89
CA GLU A 158 6.43 -11.78 -7.57
C GLU A 158 5.56 -11.59 -8.82
N LEU A 159 6.14 -11.03 -9.90
CA LEU A 159 5.47 -10.88 -11.19
C LEU A 159 5.26 -12.21 -11.93
N ASP A 160 6.08 -13.23 -11.68
CA ASP A 160 5.87 -14.60 -12.18
C ASP A 160 4.59 -15.23 -11.62
N TYR A 161 4.09 -14.74 -10.49
CA TYR A 161 2.77 -15.09 -9.96
C TYR A 161 1.68 -14.12 -10.40
N LEU A 162 1.89 -12.80 -10.19
CA LEU A 162 0.84 -11.80 -10.36
C LEU A 162 0.27 -11.76 -11.79
N ILE A 163 1.14 -11.80 -12.80
CA ILE A 163 0.73 -11.69 -14.21
C ILE A 163 -0.14 -12.89 -14.64
N PRO A 164 0.34 -14.16 -14.55
CA PRO A 164 -0.48 -15.29 -14.96
C PRO A 164 -1.73 -15.46 -14.08
N GLN A 165 -1.64 -15.17 -12.78
CA GLN A 165 -2.82 -15.19 -11.91
C GLN A 165 -3.88 -14.19 -12.40
N MET A 166 -3.48 -12.95 -12.72
CA MET A 166 -4.41 -11.94 -13.25
C MET A 166 -5.00 -12.35 -14.60
N MET A 167 -4.20 -12.90 -15.52
CA MET A 167 -4.68 -13.40 -16.82
C MET A 167 -5.67 -14.57 -16.67
N SER A 168 -5.59 -15.33 -15.58
CA SER A 168 -6.49 -16.47 -15.32
C SER A 168 -7.83 -16.08 -14.69
N MET A 169 -8.02 -14.82 -14.31
CA MET A 169 -9.26 -14.37 -13.67
C MET A 169 -10.41 -14.27 -14.69
N GLU A 170 -11.46 -15.08 -14.50
CA GLU A 170 -12.61 -15.13 -15.41
C GLU A 170 -13.57 -13.93 -15.29
N ASP A 171 -13.48 -13.17 -14.19
CA ASP A 171 -14.37 -12.05 -13.87
C ASP A 171 -13.87 -10.69 -14.36
N ILE A 172 -12.76 -10.65 -15.09
CA ILE A 172 -12.15 -9.42 -15.63
C ILE A 172 -11.96 -9.51 -17.14
N ASP A 173 -11.99 -8.34 -17.79
CA ASP A 173 -11.45 -8.17 -19.13
C ASP A 173 -9.99 -7.76 -19.02
N PHE A 174 -9.07 -8.73 -19.09
CA PHE A 174 -7.64 -8.47 -18.90
C PHE A 174 -7.10 -7.41 -19.87
N GLU A 175 -7.63 -7.28 -21.08
CA GLU A 175 -7.16 -6.29 -22.06
C GLU A 175 -7.71 -4.89 -21.75
N ASN A 176 -8.99 -4.78 -21.39
CA ASN A 176 -9.68 -3.49 -21.37
C ASN A 176 -9.97 -2.92 -19.97
N ASP A 177 -9.94 -3.74 -18.92
CA ASP A 177 -10.25 -3.26 -17.57
C ASP A 177 -9.08 -2.45 -16.99
N TRP A 178 -9.38 -1.31 -16.35
CA TRP A 178 -8.35 -0.52 -15.69
C TRP A 178 -7.90 -1.17 -14.38
N LYS A 179 -6.58 -1.27 -14.22
CA LYS A 179 -5.92 -1.94 -13.10
C LYS A 179 -5.12 -0.92 -12.30
N MET A 180 -5.04 -1.12 -10.98
CA MET A 180 -4.12 -0.38 -10.11
C MET A 180 -3.23 -1.35 -9.35
N ILE A 181 -1.90 -1.22 -9.50
CA ILE A 181 -0.92 -2.05 -8.80
C ILE A 181 -0.17 -1.20 -7.79
N ASN A 182 -0.23 -1.56 -6.51
CA ASN A 182 0.54 -0.91 -5.45
C ASN A 182 1.91 -1.56 -5.31
N ILE A 183 2.97 -0.78 -5.22
CA ILE A 183 4.32 -1.29 -4.97
C ILE A 183 4.89 -0.59 -3.75
N GLN A 184 5.26 -1.36 -2.73
CA GLN A 184 6.05 -0.89 -1.60
C GLN A 184 7.08 -1.97 -1.22
N ILE A 185 8.35 -1.58 -1.26
CA ILE A 185 9.49 -2.48 -1.01
C ILE A 185 10.66 -1.66 -0.45
N GLY A 186 11.66 -2.31 0.14
CA GLY A 186 12.93 -1.67 0.50
C GLY A 186 13.31 -1.74 1.98
N SER A 187 12.38 -2.12 2.87
CA SER A 187 12.71 -2.27 4.29
C SER A 187 13.70 -3.42 4.50
N ASN A 188 13.50 -4.54 3.82
CA ASN A 188 14.45 -5.66 3.85
C ASN A 188 15.77 -5.34 3.14
N ASP A 189 15.76 -4.51 2.09
CA ASP A 189 16.99 -4.05 1.42
C ASP A 189 17.88 -3.26 2.39
N MET A 190 17.28 -2.33 3.15
CA MET A 190 17.99 -1.58 4.21
C MET A 190 18.56 -2.54 5.27
N CYS A 191 17.78 -3.52 5.70
CA CYS A 191 18.21 -4.52 6.67
C CYS A 191 19.31 -5.45 6.14
N GLY A 192 19.27 -5.74 4.84
CA GLY A 192 20.25 -6.53 4.10
C GLY A 192 21.60 -5.86 3.97
N ALA A 193 21.66 -4.53 4.12
CA ALA A 193 22.88 -3.77 3.94
C ALA A 193 24.00 -4.13 4.93
N CYS A 194 23.69 -4.81 6.03
CA CYS A 194 24.65 -5.29 7.03
C CYS A 194 24.83 -6.81 6.98
N ASN A 195 24.28 -7.47 5.97
CA ASN A 195 24.50 -8.88 5.70
C ASN A 195 25.53 -9.04 4.58
N SER A 196 26.71 -9.57 4.91
CA SER A 196 27.80 -9.75 3.94
C SER A 196 27.45 -10.63 2.75
N SER A 197 26.41 -11.48 2.87
CA SER A 197 26.04 -12.44 1.83
C SER A 197 25.30 -11.79 0.65
N TYR A 198 24.61 -10.67 0.87
CA TYR A 198 23.85 -9.98 -0.19
C TYR A 198 23.85 -8.44 -0.09
N MET A 199 24.78 -7.85 0.67
CA MET A 199 24.91 -6.38 0.75
C MET A 199 25.17 -5.69 -0.60
N ASP A 200 25.76 -6.42 -1.56
CA ASP A 200 26.01 -5.92 -2.91
C ASP A 200 24.73 -5.89 -3.76
N GLU A 201 23.68 -6.63 -3.40
CA GLU A 201 22.39 -6.65 -4.09
C GLU A 201 21.46 -5.51 -3.66
N VAL A 202 21.74 -4.90 -2.52
CA VAL A 202 20.91 -3.85 -1.91
C VAL A 202 21.56 -2.47 -2.01
N THR A 203 22.46 -2.26 -2.96
CA THR A 203 22.98 -0.90 -3.24
C THR A 203 21.88 -0.01 -3.82
N PRO A 204 21.93 1.32 -3.67
CA PRO A 204 20.90 2.20 -4.25
C PRO A 204 20.72 2.04 -5.76
N ASP A 205 21.79 1.81 -6.50
CA ASP A 205 21.71 1.62 -7.95
C ASP A 205 21.00 0.31 -8.31
N LYS A 206 21.33 -0.80 -7.65
CA LYS A 206 20.63 -2.08 -7.88
C LYS A 206 19.20 -2.05 -7.41
N PHE A 207 18.92 -1.54 -6.21
CA PHE A 207 17.57 -1.34 -5.69
C PHE A 207 16.70 -0.58 -6.71
N GLY A 208 17.17 0.57 -7.19
CA GLY A 208 16.47 1.36 -8.19
C GLY A 208 16.28 0.60 -9.50
N GLY A 209 17.33 -0.10 -9.98
CA GLY A 209 17.28 -0.90 -11.19
C GLY A 209 16.26 -2.04 -11.12
N TYR A 210 16.14 -2.73 -9.98
CA TYR A 210 15.16 -3.80 -9.81
C TYR A 210 13.72 -3.28 -9.78
N VAL A 211 13.46 -2.19 -9.06
CA VAL A 211 12.12 -1.59 -9.04
C VAL A 211 11.74 -1.06 -10.43
N GLU A 212 12.67 -0.42 -11.14
CA GLU A 212 12.45 0.04 -12.51
C GLU A 212 12.18 -1.12 -13.47
N ALA A 213 12.93 -2.21 -13.37
CA ALA A 213 12.72 -3.41 -14.18
C ALA A 213 11.34 -4.05 -13.94
N ALA A 214 10.89 -4.13 -12.68
CA ALA A 214 9.55 -4.62 -12.34
C ALA A 214 8.45 -3.72 -12.92
N ILE A 215 8.59 -2.40 -12.81
CA ILE A 215 7.65 -1.43 -13.39
C ILE A 215 7.62 -1.53 -14.93
N GLN A 216 8.79 -1.70 -15.56
CA GLN A 216 8.90 -1.93 -17.00
C GLN A 216 8.18 -3.23 -17.41
N ARG A 217 8.38 -4.33 -16.68
CA ARG A 217 7.70 -5.60 -16.94
C ARG A 217 6.18 -5.49 -16.78
N ILE A 218 5.69 -4.73 -15.80
CA ILE A 218 4.26 -4.40 -15.67
C ILE A 218 3.76 -3.65 -16.90
N HIS A 219 4.46 -2.58 -17.30
CA HIS A 219 4.11 -1.79 -18.50
C HIS A 219 4.01 -2.65 -19.75
N ASP A 220 4.95 -3.58 -19.93
CA ASP A 220 5.05 -4.40 -21.14
C ASP A 220 4.05 -5.57 -21.15
N SER A 221 3.59 -6.03 -19.97
CA SER A 221 2.79 -7.26 -19.85
C SER A 221 1.32 -7.02 -19.46
N ILE A 222 1.00 -5.87 -18.87
CA ILE A 222 -0.33 -5.58 -18.31
C ILE A 222 -0.88 -4.30 -18.96
N PRO A 223 -1.92 -4.39 -19.81
CA PRO A 223 -2.52 -3.21 -20.43
C PRO A 223 -3.40 -2.45 -19.44
N ASN A 224 -3.57 -1.15 -19.68
CA ASN A 224 -4.46 -0.26 -18.93
C ASN A 224 -4.19 -0.29 -17.41
N VAL A 225 -2.98 0.09 -17.01
CA VAL A 225 -2.52 -0.04 -15.63
C VAL A 225 -1.91 1.24 -15.07
N LEU A 226 -2.35 1.57 -13.85
CA LEU A 226 -1.76 2.59 -13.00
C LEU A 226 -0.87 1.89 -11.95
N VAL A 227 0.41 2.23 -11.91
CA VAL A 227 1.30 1.81 -10.81
C VAL A 227 1.31 2.89 -9.74
N ASN A 228 0.90 2.54 -8.53
CA ASN A 228 1.00 3.37 -7.34
C ASN A 228 2.28 3.01 -6.56
N LEU A 229 3.36 3.73 -6.85
CA LEU A 229 4.68 3.53 -6.25
C LEU A 229 4.79 4.27 -4.92
N ILE A 230 4.87 3.52 -3.83
CA ILE A 230 4.98 4.07 -2.47
C ILE A 230 6.45 4.03 -2.04
N SER A 231 6.95 5.16 -1.53
CA SER A 231 8.34 5.25 -1.12
C SER A 231 8.65 4.37 0.09
N THR A 232 9.93 4.12 0.31
CA THR A 232 10.41 3.35 1.47
C THR A 232 10.14 4.08 2.78
N PHE A 233 9.91 3.32 3.85
CA PHE A 233 9.80 3.84 5.22
C PHE A 233 11.19 3.91 5.86
N ASN A 234 11.46 4.94 6.66
CA ASN A 234 12.73 5.07 7.37
C ASN A 234 12.79 4.15 8.60
N VAL A 235 12.92 2.85 8.39
CA VAL A 235 12.85 1.87 9.49
C VAL A 235 14.04 1.93 10.46
N SER A 236 15.05 2.76 10.25
CA SER A 236 16.11 2.97 11.26
C SER A 236 15.58 3.67 12.52
N GLU A 237 14.57 4.53 12.38
CA GLU A 237 14.04 5.36 13.49
C GLU A 237 13.23 4.55 14.52
N LEU A 238 12.79 3.33 14.18
CA LEU A 238 12.02 2.48 15.11
C LEU A 238 12.88 1.90 16.24
N PHE A 239 14.18 1.64 15.99
CA PHE A 239 15.01 0.91 16.96
C PHE A 239 15.21 1.69 18.27
N PRO A 240 15.51 3.00 18.25
CA PRO A 240 15.62 3.78 19.48
C PRO A 240 14.31 3.85 20.30
N ILE A 241 13.15 3.97 19.65
CA ILE A 241 11.87 4.13 20.36
C ILE A 241 11.30 2.81 20.90
N THR A 242 11.70 1.68 20.31
CA THR A 242 11.25 0.34 20.72
C THR A 242 12.19 -0.30 21.75
N GLU A 243 13.37 0.26 21.95
CA GLU A 243 14.36 -0.24 22.90
C GLU A 243 13.84 -0.24 24.34
N GLY A 244 14.02 -1.38 25.03
CA GLY A 244 13.62 -1.53 26.42
C GLY A 244 12.10 -1.55 26.68
N GLN A 245 11.25 -1.41 25.65
CA GLN A 245 9.81 -1.37 25.82
C GLN A 245 9.25 -2.76 26.17
N ALA A 246 8.42 -2.82 27.22
CA ALA A 246 7.77 -4.07 27.63
C ALA A 246 6.74 -4.54 26.58
N TYR A 247 6.09 -3.60 25.89
CA TYR A 247 5.18 -3.85 24.77
C TYR A 247 5.82 -4.72 23.69
N CYS A 248 7.10 -4.48 23.39
CA CYS A 248 7.87 -5.21 22.37
C CYS A 248 8.38 -6.58 22.81
N ARG A 249 7.98 -7.04 24.01
CA ARG A 249 8.41 -8.30 24.62
C ARG A 249 7.19 -9.08 25.14
N PRO A 250 6.26 -9.46 24.24
CA PRO A 250 4.95 -10.01 24.64
C PRO A 250 5.06 -11.40 25.31
N LYS A 251 6.19 -12.09 25.15
CA LYS A 251 6.48 -13.38 25.79
C LYS A 251 7.16 -13.16 27.15
N ASN A 252 6.39 -12.75 28.16
CA ASN A 252 6.85 -12.58 29.54
C ASN A 252 7.98 -11.55 29.74
N ASN A 253 8.01 -10.49 28.93
CA ASN A 253 9.03 -9.44 29.00
C ASN A 253 10.47 -9.91 28.74
N ASP A 254 10.62 -11.09 28.13
CA ASP A 254 11.92 -11.69 27.79
C ASP A 254 12.63 -10.85 26.72
N SER A 255 13.78 -10.27 27.08
CA SER A 255 14.58 -9.44 26.18
C SER A 255 15.15 -10.21 24.98
N SER A 256 15.22 -11.54 25.04
CA SER A 256 15.61 -12.38 23.90
C SER A 256 14.54 -12.47 22.82
N THR A 257 13.34 -11.95 23.08
CA THR A 257 12.17 -12.03 22.20
C THR A 257 11.87 -10.75 21.41
N ILE A 258 12.73 -9.72 21.54
CA ILE A 258 12.62 -8.52 20.70
C ILE A 258 12.80 -8.93 19.23
N GLY A 259 11.71 -8.84 18.46
CA GLY A 259 11.66 -9.35 17.08
C GLY A 259 12.42 -8.48 16.09
N ASN A 260 12.35 -7.14 16.21
CA ASN A 260 12.90 -6.22 15.21
C ASN A 260 14.40 -6.41 14.94
N ARG A 261 15.20 -6.65 15.98
CA ARG A 261 16.65 -6.92 15.89
C ARG A 261 16.98 -8.24 15.21
N LYS A 262 16.05 -9.20 15.23
CA LYS A 262 16.15 -10.48 14.48
C LYS A 262 15.69 -10.31 13.04
N SER A 263 14.66 -9.50 12.81
CA SER A 263 14.16 -9.19 11.47
C SER A 263 15.14 -8.33 10.67
N CYS A 264 15.98 -7.54 11.34
CA CYS A 264 16.86 -6.57 10.70
C CYS A 264 18.24 -6.53 11.36
N SER A 265 19.23 -7.18 10.75
CA SER A 265 20.58 -7.29 11.33
C SER A 265 21.25 -5.92 11.50
N CYS A 266 21.02 -4.98 10.57
CA CYS A 266 21.52 -3.60 10.68
C CYS A 266 21.02 -2.85 11.92
N GLY A 267 19.88 -3.24 12.49
CA GLY A 267 19.35 -2.58 13.68
C GLY A 267 20.18 -2.80 14.95
N ASN A 268 21.20 -3.68 14.91
CA ASN A 268 22.00 -4.08 16.08
C ASN A 268 23.19 -3.18 16.39
N SER A 269 23.48 -2.16 15.57
CA SER A 269 24.57 -1.22 15.82
C SER A 269 24.22 0.19 15.37
N GLU A 270 24.84 1.20 15.98
CA GLU A 270 24.68 2.61 15.57
C GLU A 270 25.13 2.83 14.12
N GLU A 271 26.23 2.19 13.71
CA GLU A 271 26.70 2.20 12.32
C GLU A 271 25.66 1.63 11.36
N GLY A 272 25.02 0.50 11.73
CA GLY A 272 23.97 -0.10 10.92
C GLY A 272 22.73 0.78 10.82
N LEU A 273 22.30 1.41 11.91
CA LEU A 273 21.20 2.37 11.90
C LEU A 273 21.50 3.59 11.02
N GLN A 274 22.72 4.14 11.10
CA GLN A 274 23.14 5.25 10.26
C GLN A 274 23.22 4.86 8.78
N LYS A 275 23.65 3.63 8.49
CA LYS A 275 23.66 3.07 7.13
C LYS A 275 22.23 2.97 6.57
N MET A 276 21.30 2.42 7.34
CA MET A 276 19.88 2.34 6.97
C MET A 276 19.28 3.73 6.72
N PHE A 277 19.52 4.69 7.62
CA PHE A 277 19.07 6.07 7.48
C PHE A 277 19.53 6.70 6.14
N ASN A 278 20.80 6.51 5.79
CA ASN A 278 21.35 7.02 4.53
C ASN A 278 20.76 6.31 3.31
N LEU A 279 20.53 5.00 3.40
CA LEU A 279 19.91 4.21 2.34
C LEU A 279 18.46 4.62 2.08
N THR A 280 17.67 4.96 3.10
CA THR A 280 16.31 5.47 2.95
C THR A 280 16.25 6.64 1.97
N ALA A 281 17.09 7.66 2.19
CA ALA A 281 17.14 8.82 1.32
C ALA A 281 17.60 8.46 -0.10
N ALA A 282 18.60 7.57 -0.22
CA ALA A 282 19.14 7.14 -1.52
C ALA A 282 18.13 6.32 -2.33
N TYR A 283 17.42 5.38 -1.71
CA TYR A 283 16.36 4.59 -2.33
C TYR A 283 15.19 5.47 -2.74
N ASN A 284 14.70 6.34 -1.86
CA ASN A 284 13.59 7.23 -2.18
C ASN A 284 13.94 8.21 -3.32
N LYS A 285 15.20 8.64 -3.42
CA LYS A 285 15.68 9.39 -4.59
C LYS A 285 15.57 8.56 -5.87
N LYS A 286 15.95 7.28 -5.85
CA LYS A 286 15.83 6.37 -7.01
C LYS A 286 14.37 6.18 -7.41
N LEU A 287 13.48 5.90 -6.45
CA LEU A 287 12.04 5.75 -6.70
C LEU A 287 11.44 7.03 -7.29
N HIS A 288 11.84 8.20 -6.79
CA HIS A 288 11.38 9.47 -7.34
C HIS A 288 11.87 9.70 -8.78
N SER A 289 13.14 9.36 -9.08
CA SER A 289 13.67 9.45 -10.45
C SER A 289 12.96 8.50 -11.42
N ILE A 290 12.56 7.30 -10.97
CA ILE A 290 11.74 6.39 -11.79
C ILE A 290 10.39 7.05 -12.11
N TYR A 291 9.72 7.62 -11.11
CA TYR A 291 8.50 8.40 -11.33
C TYR A 291 8.73 9.52 -12.35
N GLU A 292 9.74 10.38 -12.16
CA GLU A 292 10.05 11.49 -13.07
C GLU A 292 10.27 11.02 -14.51
N LYS A 293 10.93 9.87 -14.71
CA LYS A 293 11.13 9.25 -16.03
C LYS A 293 9.79 8.93 -16.70
N TYR A 294 8.84 8.34 -15.99
CA TYR A 294 7.51 8.03 -16.54
C TYR A 294 6.64 9.28 -16.73
N GLN A 295 6.88 10.36 -15.99
CA GLN A 295 6.23 11.65 -16.25
C GLN A 295 6.70 12.31 -17.56
N GLN A 296 7.96 12.08 -17.94
CA GLN A 296 8.54 12.56 -19.19
C GLN A 296 8.12 11.71 -20.40
N ASN A 297 7.80 10.43 -20.18
CA ASN A 297 7.41 9.47 -21.21
C ASN A 297 5.95 9.02 -21.00
N LYS A 298 5.02 9.95 -21.21
CA LYS A 298 3.59 9.70 -20.96
C LYS A 298 3.02 8.65 -21.91
N SER A 299 2.11 7.85 -21.37
CA SER A 299 1.29 6.89 -22.11
C SER A 299 -0.17 7.09 -21.73
N ASP A 300 -1.07 6.86 -22.68
CA ASP A 300 -2.51 6.87 -22.39
C ASP A 300 -2.95 5.60 -21.65
N THR A 301 -2.19 4.51 -21.71
CA THR A 301 -2.59 3.23 -21.09
C THR A 301 -1.78 2.88 -19.85
N PHE A 302 -0.76 3.70 -19.52
CA PHE A 302 0.15 3.42 -18.41
C PHE A 302 0.61 4.70 -17.72
N ALA A 303 0.59 4.69 -16.38
CA ALA A 303 1.21 5.75 -15.59
C ALA A 303 1.79 5.19 -14.29
N VAL A 304 2.81 5.88 -13.77
CA VAL A 304 3.35 5.68 -12.42
C VAL A 304 3.03 6.91 -11.59
N VAL A 305 2.40 6.74 -10.44
CA VAL A 305 2.24 7.79 -9.43
C VAL A 305 3.14 7.50 -8.23
N TYR A 306 3.70 8.54 -7.63
CA TYR A 306 4.64 8.42 -6.52
C TYR A 306 4.06 8.95 -5.21
N GLN A 307 4.11 8.14 -4.17
CA GLN A 307 3.61 8.49 -2.84
C GLN A 307 4.78 8.61 -1.85
N PRO A 308 5.16 9.83 -1.43
CA PRO A 308 6.17 9.98 -0.39
C PRO A 308 5.65 9.42 0.93
N ALA A 309 6.46 8.58 1.57
CA ALA A 309 6.16 7.91 2.83
C ALA A 309 7.25 8.19 3.88
N ASN A 310 7.68 9.45 3.97
CA ASN A 310 8.62 9.90 4.99
C ASN A 310 7.91 10.05 6.35
N LEU A 311 7.79 8.93 7.07
CA LEU A 311 7.11 8.85 8.35
C LEU A 311 7.99 9.44 9.46
N ASN A 312 7.44 10.34 10.28
CA ASN A 312 8.11 10.80 11.51
C ASN A 312 7.92 9.77 12.63
N ILE A 313 8.59 8.62 12.51
CA ILE A 313 8.40 7.46 13.39
C ILE A 313 8.61 7.81 14.86
N THR A 314 9.57 8.70 15.15
CA THR A 314 9.87 9.12 16.53
C THR A 314 8.69 9.80 17.24
N GLY A 315 7.75 10.38 16.48
CA GLY A 315 6.54 11.02 17.01
C GLY A 315 5.31 10.10 17.03
N PHE A 316 5.43 8.82 16.65
CA PHE A 316 4.30 7.90 16.53
C PHE A 316 4.05 7.17 17.85
N PRO A 317 2.80 6.78 18.16
CA PRO A 317 2.54 5.89 19.30
C PRO A 317 3.21 4.53 19.05
N LEU A 318 3.68 3.88 20.11
CA LEU A 318 4.38 2.59 20.00
C LEU A 318 3.47 1.51 19.38
N GLU A 319 2.17 1.58 19.64
CA GLU A 319 1.13 0.69 19.11
C GLU A 319 0.92 0.85 17.60
N PHE A 320 1.53 1.85 16.96
CA PHE A 320 1.64 1.88 15.51
C PHE A 320 2.39 0.66 14.98
N PHE A 321 3.35 0.14 15.76
CA PHE A 321 4.10 -1.06 15.47
C PHE A 321 3.48 -2.25 16.19
N SER A 322 3.59 -3.42 15.57
CA SER A 322 3.09 -4.67 16.13
C SER A 322 3.83 -5.02 17.42
N ASN A 323 3.12 -5.41 18.48
CA ASN A 323 3.77 -5.93 19.69
C ASN A 323 4.52 -7.26 19.45
N LEU A 324 4.30 -7.93 18.32
CA LEU A 324 4.97 -9.19 17.98
C LEU A 324 6.48 -9.00 17.83
N ASP A 325 6.89 -7.98 17.10
CA ASP A 325 8.28 -7.72 16.77
C ASP A 325 8.72 -6.27 16.98
N CYS A 326 7.78 -5.33 17.15
CA CYS A 326 8.01 -3.90 17.13
C CYS A 326 8.81 -3.45 15.91
N PHE A 327 8.47 -4.00 14.75
CA PHE A 327 9.04 -3.68 13.44
C PHE A 327 7.91 -3.43 12.43
N HIS A 328 7.06 -4.44 12.22
CA HIS A 328 5.97 -4.33 11.25
C HIS A 328 4.89 -3.38 11.78
N PRO A 329 4.22 -2.61 10.90
CA PRO A 329 3.05 -1.85 11.30
C PRO A 329 1.97 -2.78 11.87
N SER A 330 1.35 -2.38 12.98
CA SER A 330 0.18 -3.06 13.52
C SER A 330 -1.06 -2.75 12.67
N LEU A 331 -2.22 -3.28 13.07
CA LEU A 331 -3.50 -2.85 12.51
C LEU A 331 -3.68 -1.32 12.53
N ILE A 332 -3.25 -0.62 13.59
CA ILE A 332 -3.31 0.86 13.64
C ILE A 332 -2.44 1.47 12.54
N GLY A 333 -1.23 0.96 12.38
CA GLY A 333 -0.31 1.42 11.34
C GLY A 333 -0.87 1.21 9.94
N HIS A 334 -1.36 0.01 9.64
CA HIS A 334 -2.02 -0.31 8.37
C HIS A 334 -3.22 0.59 8.09
N GLN A 335 -4.11 0.77 9.08
CA GLN A 335 -5.29 1.62 8.93
C GLN A 335 -4.88 3.07 8.63
N TRP A 336 -3.89 3.62 9.33
CA TRP A 336 -3.45 5.00 9.11
C TRP A 336 -2.74 5.17 7.75
N VAL A 337 -1.81 4.28 7.40
CA VAL A 337 -1.09 4.32 6.10
C VAL A 337 -2.08 4.23 4.94
N SER A 338 -3.10 3.38 5.02
CA SER A 338 -4.12 3.27 3.96
C SER A 338 -4.78 4.61 3.63
N LYS A 339 -5.13 5.40 4.66
CA LYS A 339 -5.82 6.70 4.51
C LYS A 339 -4.90 7.73 3.87
N ILE A 340 -3.65 7.78 4.33
CA ILE A 340 -2.65 8.71 3.83
C ILE A 340 -2.33 8.43 2.35
N VAL A 341 -2.04 7.17 2.01
CA VAL A 341 -1.76 6.77 0.62
C VAL A 341 -2.97 7.04 -0.28
N TRP A 342 -4.18 6.73 0.19
CA TRP A 342 -5.42 7.04 -0.52
C TRP A 342 -5.59 8.53 -0.80
N ASN A 343 -5.46 9.39 0.23
CA ASN A 343 -5.64 10.83 0.08
C ASN A 343 -4.63 11.43 -0.92
N MET A 344 -3.41 10.90 -0.97
CA MET A 344 -2.39 11.36 -1.90
C MET A 344 -2.66 10.98 -3.36
N LEU A 345 -3.54 10.01 -3.66
CA LEU A 345 -3.98 9.73 -5.03
C LEU A 345 -4.71 10.93 -5.66
N PHE A 346 -5.27 11.82 -4.84
CA PHE A 346 -6.01 13.01 -5.29
C PHE A 346 -5.23 14.32 -5.10
N SER A 347 -3.95 14.22 -4.72
CA SER A 347 -3.09 15.38 -4.46
C SER A 347 -1.97 15.49 -5.49
N LYS A 348 -1.77 16.69 -6.04
CA LYS A 348 -0.60 17.00 -6.88
C LYS A 348 0.68 16.75 -6.11
N GLN A 349 1.73 16.35 -6.82
CA GLN A 349 3.01 15.98 -6.21
C GLN A 349 3.59 17.09 -5.31
N SER A 350 3.44 18.36 -5.70
CA SER A 350 3.89 19.52 -4.91
C SER A 350 3.09 19.79 -3.64
N MET A 351 1.91 19.19 -3.49
CA MET A 351 1.04 19.32 -2.31
C MET A 351 1.17 18.15 -1.35
N LYS A 352 1.86 17.06 -1.74
CA LYS A 352 2.04 15.90 -0.87
C LYS A 352 2.99 16.26 0.27
N PRO A 353 2.72 15.83 1.52
CA PRO A 353 3.57 16.16 2.65
C PRO A 353 4.99 15.63 2.47
N THR A 354 5.99 16.45 2.81
CA THR A 354 7.40 16.03 2.83
C THR A 354 7.74 15.20 4.06
N VAL A 355 6.96 15.32 5.13
CA VAL A 355 7.02 14.54 6.37
C VAL A 355 5.59 14.21 6.80
N LEU A 356 5.34 12.96 7.16
CA LEU A 356 4.04 12.48 7.61
C LEU A 356 4.06 12.29 9.13
N ASN A 357 3.19 13.03 9.81
CA ASN A 357 3.02 12.94 11.26
C ASN A 357 1.76 12.13 11.58
N PHE A 358 1.85 11.24 12.57
CA PHE A 358 0.70 10.43 12.95
C PHE A 358 -0.44 11.31 13.47
N ASN A 359 -1.65 10.98 13.02
CA ASN A 359 -2.88 11.59 13.46
C ASN A 359 -3.91 10.50 13.67
N ALA A 360 -4.29 10.24 14.93
CA ALA A 360 -5.29 9.23 15.26
C ALA A 360 -6.65 9.52 14.60
N ASN A 361 -6.94 10.79 14.31
CA ASN A 361 -8.18 11.25 13.68
C ASN A 361 -8.04 11.42 12.16
N GLU A 362 -7.03 10.80 11.54
CA GLU A 362 -6.84 10.87 10.09
C GLU A 362 -8.12 10.45 9.35
N THR A 363 -8.49 11.25 8.37
CA THR A 363 -9.73 11.10 7.60
C THR A 363 -9.46 10.60 6.19
N ILE A 364 -10.48 10.06 5.56
CA ILE A 364 -10.48 9.59 4.18
C ILE A 364 -11.10 10.69 3.33
N TYR A 365 -10.38 11.12 2.30
CA TYR A 365 -10.89 12.02 1.26
C TYR A 365 -11.95 11.31 0.42
N CYS A 366 -13.11 11.94 0.23
CA CYS A 366 -14.14 11.48 -0.68
C CYS A 366 -13.99 12.15 -2.04
N PRO A 367 -13.51 11.44 -3.09
CA PRO A 367 -13.53 11.98 -4.44
C PRO A 367 -14.94 12.33 -4.92
N ILE A 368 -15.02 13.37 -5.73
CA ILE A 368 -16.22 13.87 -6.41
C ILE A 368 -16.11 13.63 -7.93
N ASP A 369 -17.18 13.90 -8.68
CA ASP A 369 -17.27 13.58 -10.13
C ASP A 369 -16.16 14.21 -10.98
N SER A 370 -15.67 15.39 -10.58
CA SER A 370 -14.58 16.10 -11.26
C SER A 370 -13.19 15.58 -10.90
N ASP A 371 -13.05 14.83 -9.81
CA ASP A 371 -11.74 14.36 -9.38
C ASP A 371 -11.24 13.27 -10.31
N ARG A 372 -9.92 13.27 -10.48
CA ARG A 372 -9.16 12.23 -11.16
C ARG A 372 -8.07 11.78 -10.23
N ILE A 373 -7.64 10.54 -10.41
CA ILE A 373 -6.36 10.12 -9.83
C ILE A 373 -5.29 11.00 -10.45
N VAL A 374 -4.51 11.69 -9.61
CA VAL A 374 -3.54 12.68 -10.05
C VAL A 374 -2.28 11.97 -10.53
N THR A 375 -2.18 11.85 -11.85
CA THR A 375 -1.06 11.21 -12.54
C THR A 375 0.03 12.18 -13.00
N ASN A 376 -0.05 13.49 -12.67
CA ASN A 376 0.84 14.54 -13.18
C ASN A 376 1.28 15.59 -12.15
#